data_AF-A0A0F9DK63-F1
#
_entry.id   AF-A0A0F9DK63-F1
#
_cell.length_a   1.000
_cell.length_b   1.000
_cell.length_c   1.000
_cell.angle_alpha   90.00
_cell.angle_beta   90.00
_cell.angle_gamma   90.00
#
_symmetry.space_group_name_H-M   'P 1'
#
loop_
_entity.id
_entity.type
_entity.pdbx_description
1 polymer ?
#
loop_
_entity_poly.entity_id
_entity_poly.type
_entity_poly.pdbx_seq_one_letter_code
_entity_poly.pdbx_strand_id
1 'polypeptide(L)'
;MRWENYTSLPERFRNQRVFDGCGISGFLNIDGTRESGTKVTDMLCILKERENGLGAGYAAYGIYPEYKDSYALHFLFDTEAGKTKVLDYLGKNGKIVRSEPIPTKIPPNVENPPITWRVFFDPEGSKNHDGKIVQLVMEINSNIENAFVMSSGKDMGVFKGNGWSYEIADFYKISDYKAYMWLAHSRFPTNTPG
;
A
#
# COMPACT_ATOMS: atom_id res chain seq x y z
N MET A 1 3.73 -3.94 -14.87
CA MET A 1 4.03 -3.14 -13.67
C MET A 1 5.27 -2.28 -13.88
N ARG A 2 5.28 -1.01 -13.46
CA ARG A 2 6.45 -0.11 -13.51
C ARG A 2 6.67 0.49 -12.13
N TRP A 3 7.89 0.52 -11.62
CA TRP A 3 8.18 1.12 -10.31
C TRP A 3 8.97 2.43 -10.37
N GLU A 4 9.20 2.97 -11.56
CA GLU A 4 9.73 4.31 -11.69
C GLU A 4 8.67 5.34 -11.27
N ASN A 5 9.03 6.27 -10.38
CA ASN A 5 8.15 7.34 -9.93
C ASN A 5 6.77 6.85 -9.46
N TYR A 6 6.70 5.80 -8.63
CA TYR A 6 5.43 5.22 -8.13
C TYR A 6 4.55 6.17 -7.30
N THR A 7 5.06 7.38 -7.02
CA THR A 7 4.32 8.50 -6.40
C THR A 7 3.70 9.45 -7.43
N SER A 8 4.06 9.36 -8.71
CA SER A 8 3.63 10.27 -9.77
C SER A 8 3.33 9.56 -11.09
N LEU A 9 2.91 10.32 -12.10
CA LEU A 9 2.49 9.77 -13.39
C LEU A 9 3.63 9.69 -14.40
N PRO A 10 3.64 8.63 -15.25
CA PRO A 10 4.56 8.56 -16.38
C PRO A 10 4.38 9.77 -17.32
N GLU A 11 5.50 10.28 -17.85
CA GLU A 11 5.56 11.52 -18.64
C GLU A 11 4.65 11.51 -19.88
N ARG A 12 4.54 10.36 -20.56
CA ARG A 12 3.68 10.16 -21.75
C ARG A 12 2.20 10.51 -21.52
N PHE A 13 1.70 10.37 -20.30
CA PHE A 13 0.30 10.59 -19.96
C PHE A 13 0.02 12.00 -19.42
N ARG A 14 1.04 12.86 -19.33
CA ARG A 14 0.83 14.26 -18.88
C ARG A 14 0.07 15.07 -19.94
N ASN A 15 0.24 14.81 -21.24
CA ASN A 15 -0.30 15.68 -22.30
C ASN A 15 -1.40 15.04 -23.18
N GLN A 16 -2.08 13.99 -22.71
CA GLN A 16 -3.11 13.29 -23.51
C GLN A 16 -4.46 13.22 -22.80
N ARG A 17 -5.54 13.49 -23.55
CA ARG A 17 -6.92 13.25 -23.10
C ARG A 17 -7.24 11.77 -23.34
N VAL A 18 -7.37 11.01 -22.26
CA VAL A 18 -7.68 9.57 -22.30
C VAL A 18 -9.13 9.37 -21.81
N PHE A 19 -9.89 8.48 -22.44
CA PHE A 19 -11.32 8.23 -22.17
C PHE A 19 -11.58 7.10 -21.14
N ASP A 20 -10.53 6.64 -20.46
CA ASP A 20 -10.60 5.59 -19.45
C ASP A 20 -11.14 6.15 -18.10
N GLY A 21 -11.38 5.29 -17.10
CA GLY A 21 -11.97 5.72 -15.83
C GLY A 21 -11.57 4.86 -14.64
N CYS A 22 -11.74 5.38 -13.42
CA CYS A 22 -11.45 4.55 -12.25
C CYS A 22 -12.45 3.38 -12.13
N GLY A 23 -11.95 2.25 -11.63
CA GLY A 23 -12.76 1.17 -11.08
C GLY A 23 -12.64 1.16 -9.56
N ILE A 24 -13.74 0.89 -8.87
CA ILE A 24 -13.75 0.71 -7.40
C ILE A 24 -14.64 -0.48 -7.06
N SER A 25 -14.18 -1.30 -6.15
CA SER A 25 -14.95 -2.44 -5.64
C SER A 25 -14.61 -2.69 -4.18
N GLY A 26 -15.52 -3.30 -3.43
CA GLY A 26 -15.26 -3.64 -2.05
C GLY A 26 -16.41 -4.41 -1.43
N PHE A 27 -16.12 -5.08 -0.33
CA PHE A 27 -17.12 -5.77 0.48
C PHE A 27 -16.72 -5.78 1.94
N LEU A 28 -17.70 -5.98 2.81
CA LEU A 28 -17.58 -6.09 4.25
C LEU A 28 -18.43 -7.26 4.74
N ASN A 29 -17.82 -8.17 5.49
CA ASN A 29 -18.51 -9.22 6.21
C ASN A 29 -18.85 -8.72 7.62
N ILE A 30 -20.13 -8.46 7.89
CA ILE A 30 -20.61 -7.87 9.15
C ILE A 30 -20.39 -8.82 10.35
N ASP A 31 -20.35 -10.13 10.09
CA ASP A 31 -20.06 -11.17 11.08
C ASP A 31 -18.56 -11.29 11.43
N GLY A 32 -17.69 -10.52 10.75
CA GLY A 32 -16.24 -10.58 10.93
C GLY A 32 -15.57 -11.76 10.22
N THR A 33 -16.29 -12.53 9.41
CA THR A 33 -15.71 -13.63 8.63
C THR A 33 -14.62 -13.09 7.70
N ARG A 34 -13.42 -13.67 7.77
CA ARG A 34 -12.29 -13.23 6.95
C ARG A 34 -12.19 -14.02 5.67
N GLU A 35 -12.36 -13.33 4.55
CA GLU A 35 -12.34 -13.90 3.20
C GLU A 35 -11.04 -13.61 2.48
N SER A 36 -10.66 -14.50 1.56
CA SER A 36 -9.48 -14.31 0.71
C SER A 36 -9.62 -13.04 -0.15
N GLY A 37 -8.50 -12.37 -0.40
CA GLY A 37 -8.42 -11.24 -1.32
C GLY A 37 -8.79 -11.59 -2.78
N THR A 38 -8.83 -12.86 -3.16
CA THR A 38 -9.25 -13.31 -4.51
C THR A 38 -10.59 -12.69 -4.91
N LYS A 39 -11.57 -12.69 -4.01
CA LYS A 39 -12.92 -12.17 -4.30
C LYS A 39 -12.91 -10.70 -4.70
N VAL A 40 -12.15 -9.84 -3.99
CA VAL A 40 -12.08 -8.42 -4.32
C VAL A 40 -11.26 -8.17 -5.59
N THR A 41 -10.23 -8.98 -5.83
CA THR A 41 -9.46 -8.95 -7.09
C THR A 41 -10.35 -9.26 -8.28
N ASP A 42 -11.14 -10.34 -8.21
CA ASP A 42 -12.08 -10.71 -9.29
C ASP A 42 -13.11 -9.59 -9.52
N MET A 43 -13.67 -9.03 -8.44
CA MET A 43 -14.60 -7.91 -8.53
C MET A 43 -14.00 -6.69 -9.23
N LEU A 44 -12.76 -6.32 -8.92
CA LEU A 44 -12.08 -5.19 -9.57
C LEU A 44 -11.74 -5.52 -11.03
N CYS A 45 -11.29 -6.74 -11.33
CA CYS A 45 -10.89 -7.15 -12.68
C CYS A 45 -12.07 -7.25 -13.67
N ILE A 46 -13.32 -7.35 -13.20
CA ILE A 46 -14.50 -7.15 -14.07
C ILE A 46 -14.49 -5.75 -14.69
N LEU A 47 -13.94 -4.75 -13.99
CA LEU A 47 -13.84 -3.37 -14.43
C LEU A 47 -12.59 -3.10 -15.29
N LYS A 48 -11.86 -4.13 -15.74
CA LYS A 48 -10.58 -3.98 -16.47
C LYS A 48 -10.65 -3.06 -17.69
N GLU A 49 -11.80 -2.99 -18.37
CA GLU A 49 -11.99 -2.13 -19.55
C GLU A 49 -11.95 -0.64 -19.21
N ARG A 50 -12.10 -0.30 -17.92
CA ARG A 50 -11.97 1.07 -17.42
C ARG A 50 -10.51 1.39 -17.08
N GLU A 51 -9.66 0.39 -16.88
CA GLU A 51 -8.29 0.56 -16.41
C GLU A 51 -7.32 0.93 -17.54
N ASN A 52 -6.20 1.55 -17.17
CA ASN A 52 -5.13 1.91 -18.10
C ASN A 52 -3.73 1.52 -17.59
N GLY A 53 -3.67 0.70 -16.53
CA GLY A 53 -2.42 0.24 -15.94
C GLY A 53 -1.58 1.31 -15.25
N LEU A 54 -2.11 2.51 -15.00
CA LEU A 54 -1.39 3.61 -14.35
C LEU A 54 -1.43 3.58 -12.82
N GLY A 55 -2.14 2.62 -12.25
CA GLY A 55 -2.15 2.40 -10.81
C GLY A 55 -3.31 1.54 -10.40
N ALA A 56 -3.06 0.68 -9.43
CA ALA A 56 -4.10 -0.02 -8.70
C ALA A 56 -3.68 -0.21 -7.25
N GLY A 57 -4.67 -0.49 -6.40
CA GLY A 57 -4.39 -0.83 -5.02
C GLY A 57 -5.54 -1.53 -4.33
N TYR A 58 -5.19 -2.20 -3.25
CA TYR A 58 -6.05 -2.98 -2.38
C TYR A 58 -5.86 -2.47 -0.95
N ALA A 59 -6.95 -2.29 -0.22
CA ALA A 59 -6.95 -2.02 1.20
C ALA A 59 -7.78 -3.08 1.91
N ALA A 60 -7.35 -3.47 3.10
CA ALA A 60 -7.99 -4.53 3.86
C ALA A 60 -8.04 -4.18 5.35
N TYR A 61 -9.12 -4.55 6.03
CA TYR A 61 -9.24 -4.53 7.49
C TYR A 61 -9.50 -5.93 8.04
N GLY A 62 -8.93 -6.26 9.19
CA GLY A 62 -8.90 -7.63 9.73
C GLY A 62 -7.79 -8.50 9.16
N ILE A 63 -6.83 -7.88 8.48
CA ILE A 63 -5.78 -8.56 7.72
C ILE A 63 -4.62 -9.02 8.63
N TYR A 64 -4.51 -8.46 9.83
CA TYR A 64 -3.40 -8.70 10.76
C TYR A 64 -3.92 -9.05 12.17
N PRO A 65 -4.65 -10.17 12.33
CA PRO A 65 -5.29 -10.51 13.61
C PRO A 65 -4.30 -10.66 14.77
N GLU A 66 -3.09 -11.14 14.50
CA GLU A 66 -2.02 -11.34 15.49
C GLU A 66 -1.45 -10.02 16.01
N TYR A 67 -1.63 -8.92 15.26
CA TYR A 67 -1.10 -7.60 15.57
C TYR A 67 -2.21 -6.53 15.56
N LYS A 68 -3.46 -6.92 15.83
CA LYS A 68 -4.64 -6.06 15.69
C LYS A 68 -4.56 -4.74 16.47
N ASP A 69 -3.85 -4.73 17.60
CA ASP A 69 -3.75 -3.58 18.49
C ASP A 69 -2.55 -2.66 18.16
N SER A 70 -1.64 -3.12 17.30
CA SER A 70 -0.47 -2.37 16.81
C SER A 70 -0.80 -1.63 15.51
N TYR A 71 -0.14 -0.50 15.27
CA TYR A 71 -0.23 0.17 13.97
C TYR A 71 0.62 -0.59 12.95
N ALA A 72 0.01 -1.00 11.84
CA ALA A 72 0.71 -1.51 10.68
C ALA A 72 1.11 -0.34 9.77
N LEU A 73 2.40 -0.07 9.74
CA LEU A 73 3.02 0.89 8.82
C LEU A 73 3.54 0.12 7.61
N HIS A 74 3.00 0.41 6.42
CA HIS A 74 3.49 -0.17 5.17
C HIS A 74 4.41 0.83 4.46
N PHE A 75 5.55 0.35 3.99
CA PHE A 75 6.60 1.17 3.39
C PHE A 75 6.96 0.69 1.99
N LEU A 76 7.36 1.67 1.16
CA LEU A 76 8.21 1.49 0.00
C LEU A 76 9.54 2.17 0.30
N PHE A 77 10.65 1.47 0.08
CA PHE A 77 11.98 2.06 0.15
C PHE A 77 12.71 1.88 -1.17
N ASP A 78 13.38 2.93 -1.63
CA ASP A 78 14.20 2.85 -2.84
C ASP A 78 15.60 2.30 -2.52
N THR A 79 16.03 2.40 -1.25
CA THR A 79 17.35 1.96 -0.79
C THR A 79 17.30 1.31 0.60
N GLU A 80 18.23 0.38 0.85
CA GLU A 80 18.46 -0.19 2.18
C GLU A 80 18.85 0.88 3.22
N ALA A 81 19.56 1.93 2.80
CA ALA A 81 19.92 3.06 3.67
C ALA A 81 18.68 3.84 4.14
N GLY A 82 17.70 4.08 3.25
CA GLY A 82 16.42 4.68 3.60
C GLY A 82 15.64 3.84 4.61
N LYS A 83 15.59 2.52 4.39
CA LYS A 83 14.98 1.57 5.34
C LYS A 83 15.62 1.64 6.72
N THR A 84 16.94 1.58 6.81
CA THR A 84 17.67 1.64 8.10
C THR A 84 17.39 2.94 8.83
N LYS A 85 17.44 4.10 8.15
CA LYS A 85 17.13 5.41 8.75
C LYS A 85 15.72 5.46 9.35
N VAL A 86 14.73 4.91 8.64
CA VAL A 86 13.35 4.85 9.14
C VAL A 86 13.23 3.93 10.35
N LEU A 87 13.85 2.74 10.33
CA LEU A 87 13.79 1.82 11.47
C LEU A 87 14.46 2.42 12.71
N ASP A 88 15.59 3.11 12.56
CA ASP A 88 16.24 3.84 13.65
C ASP A 88 15.36 4.97 14.19
N TYR A 89 14.70 5.72 13.29
CA TYR A 89 13.77 6.78 13.68
C TYR A 89 12.56 6.24 14.44
N LEU A 90 11.94 5.16 13.96
CA LEU A 90 10.82 4.51 14.65
C LEU A 90 11.25 3.98 16.02
N GLY A 91 12.41 3.34 16.13
CA GLY A 91 12.94 2.81 17.38
C GLY A 91 13.22 3.89 18.44
N LYS A 92 13.51 5.13 18.04
CA LYS A 92 13.64 6.27 18.95
C LYS A 92 12.29 6.84 19.40
N ASN A 93 11.23 6.58 18.65
CA ASN A 93 9.92 7.20 18.85
C ASN A 93 8.85 6.22 19.37
N GLY A 94 9.18 4.97 19.62
CA GLY A 94 8.27 3.97 20.16
C GLY A 94 8.83 2.57 20.01
N LYS A 95 7.95 1.58 20.08
CA LYS A 95 8.33 0.18 20.07
C LYS A 95 7.97 -0.47 18.74
N ILE A 96 8.98 -1.05 18.09
CA ILE A 96 8.80 -1.94 16.96
C ILE A 96 8.42 -3.31 17.49
N VAL A 97 7.14 -3.69 17.35
CA VAL A 97 6.62 -5.01 17.76
C VAL A 97 7.11 -6.09 16.80
N ARG A 98 7.09 -5.78 15.50
CA ARG A 98 7.55 -6.68 14.44
C ARG A 98 7.95 -5.86 13.22
N SER A 99 8.99 -6.31 12.51
CA SER A 99 9.51 -5.68 11.30
C SER A 99 9.88 -6.76 10.31
N GLU A 100 9.29 -6.75 9.12
CA GLU A 100 9.44 -7.83 8.14
C GLU A 100 9.10 -7.37 6.72
N PRO A 101 9.62 -8.06 5.69
CA PRO A 101 9.23 -7.77 4.31
C PRO A 101 7.75 -8.09 4.11
N ILE A 102 7.08 -7.30 3.27
CA ILE A 102 5.77 -7.69 2.75
C ILE A 102 6.00 -8.83 1.75
N PRO A 103 5.33 -9.99 1.89
CA PRO A 103 5.39 -11.05 0.89
C PRO A 103 5.06 -10.54 -0.51
N THR A 104 5.99 -10.73 -1.45
CA THR A 104 5.81 -10.30 -2.83
C THR A 104 6.23 -11.36 -3.84
N LYS A 105 5.71 -11.25 -5.07
CA LYS A 105 6.08 -12.04 -6.24
C LYS A 105 6.52 -11.09 -7.35
N ILE A 106 7.83 -10.87 -7.45
CA ILE A 106 8.41 -9.94 -8.44
C ILE A 106 8.25 -10.56 -9.85
N PRO A 107 7.56 -9.87 -10.80
CA PRO A 107 7.46 -10.35 -12.17
C PRO A 107 8.84 -10.32 -12.88
N PRO A 108 9.11 -11.25 -13.81
CA PRO A 108 10.41 -11.32 -14.52
C PRO A 108 10.78 -10.04 -15.29
N ASN A 109 9.79 -9.24 -15.69
CA ASN A 109 9.97 -8.01 -16.47
C ASN A 109 10.07 -6.74 -15.61
N VAL A 110 10.24 -6.89 -14.29
CA VAL A 110 10.38 -5.76 -13.36
C VAL A 110 11.81 -5.71 -12.85
N GLU A 111 12.54 -4.68 -13.26
CA GLU A 111 13.88 -4.39 -12.75
C GLU A 111 13.78 -3.47 -11.53
N ASN A 112 14.55 -3.77 -10.49
CA ASN A 112 14.72 -2.97 -9.27
C ASN A 112 13.40 -2.46 -8.65
N PRO A 113 12.46 -3.35 -8.25
CA PRO A 113 11.28 -2.91 -7.51
C PRO A 113 11.68 -2.32 -6.15
N PRO A 114 10.87 -1.41 -5.57
CA PRO A 114 11.13 -0.88 -4.24
C PRO A 114 11.10 -2.02 -3.22
N ILE A 115 11.87 -1.85 -2.15
CA ILE A 115 11.82 -2.74 -0.99
C ILE A 115 10.48 -2.50 -0.29
N THR A 116 9.57 -3.46 -0.39
CA THR A 116 8.28 -3.43 0.28
C THR A 116 8.42 -3.99 1.70
N TRP A 117 8.08 -3.18 2.70
CA TRP A 117 8.30 -3.55 4.09
C TRP A 117 7.09 -3.20 4.95
N ARG A 118 6.86 -3.95 6.03
CA ARG A 118 5.88 -3.58 7.05
C ARG A 118 6.47 -3.60 8.45
N VAL A 119 6.02 -2.64 9.24
CA VAL A 119 6.36 -2.54 10.66
C VAL A 119 5.07 -2.50 11.46
N PHE A 120 4.95 -3.42 12.41
CA PHE A 120 3.93 -3.34 13.46
C PHE A 120 4.51 -2.54 14.61
N PHE A 121 3.90 -1.40 14.91
CA PHE A 121 4.46 -0.36 15.73
C PHE A 121 3.51 0.07 16.85
N ASP A 122 4.07 0.29 18.04
CA ASP A 122 3.37 0.84 19.20
C ASP A 122 4.00 2.21 19.55
N PRO A 123 3.25 3.32 19.40
CA PRO A 123 3.74 4.68 19.67
C PRO A 123 3.78 5.00 21.17
N GLU A 124 4.44 4.15 21.96
CA GLU A 124 4.55 4.22 23.43
C GLU A 124 4.81 5.65 23.96
N GLY A 125 4.30 5.94 25.15
CA GLY A 125 4.53 7.21 25.84
C GLY A 125 3.71 8.40 25.32
N SER A 126 2.83 8.21 24.35
CA SER A 126 1.83 9.22 23.95
C SER A 126 0.46 8.89 24.52
N LYS A 127 -0.31 9.91 24.93
CA LYS A 127 -1.75 9.74 25.20
C LYS A 127 -2.60 9.79 23.93
N ASN A 128 -2.07 10.40 22.87
CA ASN A 128 -2.71 10.50 21.56
C ASN A 128 -1.88 9.71 20.55
N HIS A 129 -2.18 8.42 20.43
CA HIS A 129 -1.46 7.51 19.54
C HIS A 129 -1.65 7.91 18.07
N ASP A 130 -2.87 8.19 17.64
CA ASP A 130 -3.17 8.56 16.25
C ASP A 130 -2.44 9.84 15.82
N GLY A 131 -2.49 10.88 16.65
CA GLY A 131 -1.77 12.13 16.38
C GLY A 131 -0.26 11.93 16.25
N LYS A 132 0.32 11.08 17.10
CA LYS A 132 1.74 10.72 17.02
C LYS A 132 2.07 9.94 15.75
N ILE A 133 1.23 8.98 15.36
CA ILE A 133 1.41 8.23 14.10
C ILE A 133 1.34 9.16 12.89
N VAL A 134 0.36 10.07 12.85
CA VAL A 134 0.26 11.07 11.77
C VAL A 134 1.54 11.91 11.68
N GLN A 135 2.05 12.41 12.82
CA GLN A 135 3.30 13.17 12.85
C GLN A 135 4.49 12.35 12.36
N LEU A 136 4.64 11.10 12.83
CA LEU A 136 5.71 10.19 12.37
C LEU A 136 5.65 9.96 10.86
N VAL A 137 4.46 9.72 10.32
CA VAL A 137 4.27 9.49 8.88
C VAL A 137 4.62 10.73 8.06
N MET A 138 4.19 11.92 8.51
CA MET A 138 4.55 13.17 7.85
C MET A 138 6.07 13.41 7.89
N GLU A 139 6.70 13.21 9.04
CA GLU A 139 8.15 13.36 9.19
C GLU A 139 8.92 12.42 8.26
N ILE A 140 8.55 11.14 8.23
CA ILE A 140 9.21 10.14 7.37
C ILE A 140 9.06 10.54 5.89
N ASN A 141 7.84 10.84 5.45
CA ASN A 141 7.56 11.13 4.04
C ASN A 141 8.14 12.47 3.56
N SER A 142 8.35 13.44 4.45
CA SER A 142 8.88 14.75 4.10
C SER A 142 10.40 14.84 4.23
N ASN A 143 10.99 14.17 5.23
CA ASN A 143 12.37 14.46 5.64
C ASN A 143 13.31 13.25 5.53
N ILE A 144 12.80 12.03 5.32
CA ILE A 144 13.65 10.84 5.14
C ILE A 144 13.63 10.42 3.67
N GLU A 145 14.70 10.73 2.96
CA GLU A 145 14.86 10.37 1.55
C GLU A 145 14.80 8.85 1.32
N ASN A 146 14.30 8.45 0.14
CA ASN A 146 14.18 7.06 -0.29
C ASN A 146 13.25 6.20 0.58
N ALA A 147 12.30 6.84 1.28
CA ALA A 147 11.31 6.19 2.11
C ALA A 147 9.91 6.79 1.87
N PHE A 148 8.91 5.92 1.79
CA PHE A 148 7.52 6.34 1.64
C PHE A 148 6.58 5.42 2.41
N VAL A 149 5.79 6.00 3.31
CA VAL A 149 4.71 5.32 4.03
C VAL A 149 3.46 5.28 3.17
N MET A 150 3.01 4.07 2.81
CA MET A 150 1.80 3.84 2.03
C MET A 150 0.52 3.88 2.87
N SER A 151 0.58 3.36 4.10
CA SER A 151 -0.53 3.31 5.05
C SER A 151 -0.03 3.16 6.48
N SER A 152 -0.85 3.60 7.45
CA SER A 152 -0.51 3.63 8.88
C SER A 152 -1.74 3.46 9.78
N GLY A 153 -2.26 2.24 9.89
CA GLY A 153 -3.49 1.97 10.65
C GLY A 153 -3.44 0.66 11.42
N LYS A 154 -4.36 0.48 12.36
CA LYS A 154 -4.48 -0.76 13.13
C LYS A 154 -5.27 -1.80 12.37
N ASP A 155 -4.80 -3.05 12.44
CA ASP A 155 -5.42 -4.20 11.77
C ASP A 155 -5.80 -3.95 10.30
N MET A 156 -5.02 -3.12 9.61
CA MET A 156 -5.28 -2.73 8.23
C MET A 156 -3.98 -2.60 7.43
N GLY A 157 -4.08 -2.86 6.14
CA GLY A 157 -2.96 -2.73 5.21
C GLY A 157 -3.43 -2.18 3.87
N VAL A 158 -2.59 -1.35 3.24
CA VAL A 158 -2.77 -0.93 1.84
C VAL A 158 -1.62 -1.48 1.00
N PHE A 159 -1.96 -2.05 -0.14
CA PHE A 159 -1.08 -2.58 -1.16
C PHE A 159 -1.33 -1.80 -2.43
N LYS A 160 -0.40 -0.97 -2.88
CA LYS A 160 -0.59 -0.13 -4.06
C LYS A 160 0.68 -0.05 -4.89
N GLY A 161 0.51 0.29 -6.17
CA GLY A 161 1.61 0.49 -7.10
C GLY A 161 1.11 0.84 -8.50
N ASN A 162 2.05 1.08 -9.40
CA ASN A 162 1.78 1.41 -10.80
C ASN A 162 1.70 0.12 -11.64
N GLY A 163 0.49 -0.23 -12.06
CA GLY A 163 0.22 -1.42 -12.87
C GLY A 163 -1.27 -1.68 -12.97
N TRP A 164 -1.63 -2.76 -13.67
CA TRP A 164 -3.01 -3.24 -13.74
C TRP A 164 -3.42 -3.89 -12.42
N SER A 165 -4.71 -3.91 -12.12
CA SER A 165 -5.22 -4.47 -10.86
C SER A 165 -4.79 -5.90 -10.58
N TYR A 166 -4.79 -6.75 -11.61
CA TYR A 166 -4.34 -8.15 -11.50
C TYR A 166 -2.83 -8.25 -11.27
N GLU A 167 -2.02 -7.37 -11.88
CA GLU A 167 -0.56 -7.35 -11.64
C GLU A 167 -0.27 -6.96 -10.19
N ILE A 168 -0.96 -5.94 -9.66
CA ILE A 168 -0.79 -5.49 -8.27
C ILE A 168 -1.25 -6.57 -7.29
N ALA A 169 -2.35 -7.28 -7.62
CA ALA A 169 -2.82 -8.41 -6.80
C ALA A 169 -1.78 -9.54 -6.74
N ASP A 170 -1.23 -9.93 -7.89
CA ASP A 170 -0.22 -10.97 -8.00
C ASP A 170 1.08 -10.58 -7.28
N PHE A 171 1.55 -9.34 -7.50
CA PHE A 171 2.78 -8.85 -6.89
C PHE A 171 2.72 -8.88 -5.38
N TYR A 172 1.62 -8.41 -4.76
CA TYR A 172 1.46 -8.44 -3.32
C TYR A 172 0.82 -9.73 -2.79
N LYS A 173 0.62 -10.74 -3.64
CA LYS A 173 0.01 -12.04 -3.28
C LYS A 173 -1.32 -11.86 -2.54
N ILE A 174 -2.20 -10.97 -3.03
CA ILE A 174 -3.44 -10.57 -2.35
C ILE A 174 -4.35 -11.77 -2.03
N SER A 175 -4.35 -12.81 -2.86
CA SER A 175 -5.10 -14.05 -2.64
C SER A 175 -4.69 -14.81 -1.37
N ASP A 176 -3.46 -14.64 -0.90
CA ASP A 176 -2.94 -15.33 0.29
C ASP A 176 -3.42 -14.68 1.60
N TYR A 177 -3.88 -13.44 1.53
CA TYR A 177 -4.40 -12.71 2.68
C TYR A 177 -5.88 -12.98 2.89
N LYS A 178 -6.30 -12.93 4.17
CA LYS A 178 -7.72 -12.97 4.55
C LYS A 178 -8.06 -11.76 5.40
N ALA A 179 -9.17 -11.11 5.08
CA ALA A 179 -9.65 -9.91 5.77
C ALA A 179 -11.19 -9.91 5.80
N TYR A 180 -11.80 -9.23 6.77
CA TYR A 180 -13.26 -9.14 6.85
C TYR A 180 -13.81 -7.99 6.01
N MET A 181 -12.96 -7.03 5.65
CA MET A 181 -13.27 -5.95 4.73
C MET A 181 -12.18 -5.84 3.68
N TRP A 182 -12.59 -5.70 2.44
CA TRP A 182 -11.71 -5.44 1.32
C TRP A 182 -12.23 -4.24 0.52
N LEU A 183 -11.31 -3.40 0.06
CA LEU A 183 -11.53 -2.33 -0.89
C LEU A 183 -10.45 -2.43 -1.96
N ALA A 184 -10.81 -2.26 -3.22
CA ALA A 184 -9.87 -2.24 -4.31
C ALA A 184 -10.21 -1.10 -5.28
N HIS A 185 -9.18 -0.50 -5.84
CA HIS A 185 -9.32 0.65 -6.72
C HIS A 185 -8.29 0.60 -7.84
N SER A 186 -8.74 0.77 -9.08
CA SER A 186 -7.90 1.03 -10.23
C SER A 186 -7.97 2.50 -10.59
N ARG A 187 -6.81 3.12 -10.75
CA ARG A 187 -6.68 4.56 -10.90
C ARG A 187 -6.66 4.96 -12.35
N PHE A 188 -7.59 5.86 -12.69
CA PHE A 188 -7.40 6.79 -13.79
C PHE A 188 -6.82 8.11 -13.27
N PRO A 189 -5.65 8.53 -13.74
CA PRO A 189 -5.09 9.82 -13.37
C PRO A 189 -5.72 10.96 -14.15
N THR A 190 -6.28 11.94 -13.45
CA THR A 190 -6.86 13.16 -14.04
C THR A 190 -5.86 14.31 -14.17
N ASN A 191 -4.55 14.05 -14.13
CA ASN A 191 -3.56 15.13 -14.25
C ASN A 191 -3.39 15.51 -15.72
N THR A 192 -4.27 16.36 -16.23
CA THR A 192 -3.86 17.36 -17.21
C THR A 192 -3.04 18.43 -16.48
N PRO A 193 -1.79 18.73 -16.88
CA PRO A 193 -1.13 19.97 -16.54
C PRO A 193 -2.04 21.13 -16.97
N GLY A 194 -2.40 21.98 -16.02
CA GLY A 194 -2.75 23.37 -16.31
C GLY A 194 -1.48 24.18 -16.54
#